data_AF-A0A0K1NZU8-F1
#
_entry.id   AF-A0A0K1NZU8-F1
#
_cell.length_a   1.000
_cell.length_b   1.000
_cell.length_c   1.000
_cell.angle_alpha   90.00
_cell.angle_beta   90.00
_cell.angle_gamma   90.00
#
_symmetry.space_group_name_H-M   'P 1'
#
loop_
_entity.id
_entity.type
_entity.pdbx_description
1 polymer ?
#
loop_
_entity_poly.entity_id
_entity_poly.type
_entity_poly.pdbx_seq_one_letter_code
_entity_poly.pdbx_strand_id
1 'polypeptide(L)'
;TASTPSRLDAIRSVYGVSVARYLMEITASDNESSSSVFTMNGFISNSNYSAKKITMVLFINDRLVECTALKRALEVVYAATLPKASKPFIYMSIVLPPEHVDVNVHPTKREVSLLNQESIVNNIQTAVESKLRDLDTGKIFHTQIAHPPISCSLGTIKEGQVESSQPGSKIQKVPVHKMVRTDSLDPAGRLHAYIQNKPLSQHERISGLTSVRCAVRQRRNPRETADLTSIQELLSDIDSNFHSGLMDIVKHCTYVGMADDVFALLQYNTHLYLANVVNLSKELMYQQVLRRFAHFNAIQLSDPAPLQELIIMALKEEDLDSESSETDDLKEKIAEMNTELLKQKAEMLEEYFCIHIDQQGN
;
A
#
# COMPACT_ATOMS: atom_id res chain seq x y z
N THR A 1 33.94 26.39 29.85
CA THR A 1 32.68 26.50 29.08
C THR A 1 32.55 25.24 28.23
N ALA A 2 31.55 24.40 28.48
CA ALA A 2 31.33 23.22 27.65
C ALA A 2 30.79 23.68 26.28
N SER A 3 31.49 23.38 25.18
CA SER A 3 30.93 23.64 23.85
C SER A 3 29.75 22.72 23.64
N THR A 4 28.56 23.27 23.42
CA THR A 4 27.38 22.50 23.04
C THR A 4 27.71 21.68 21.79
N PRO A 5 27.61 20.34 21.81
CA PRO A 5 27.93 19.53 20.64
C PRO A 5 27.03 19.95 19.48
N SER A 6 27.60 20.05 18.26
CA SER A 6 26.78 20.46 17.12
C SER A 6 25.69 19.42 16.85
N ARG A 7 24.57 19.86 16.26
CA ARG A 7 23.47 18.93 15.90
C ARG A 7 23.97 17.79 14.99
N LEU A 8 24.96 18.06 14.13
CA LEU A 8 25.65 17.06 13.32
C LEU A 8 26.47 16.06 14.15
N ASP A 9 27.16 16.48 15.21
CA ASP A 9 27.92 15.57 16.08
C ASP A 9 26.98 14.65 16.88
N ALA A 10 25.84 15.18 17.34
CA ALA A 10 24.79 14.39 17.97
C ALA A 10 24.22 13.32 17.01
N ILE A 11 23.88 13.70 15.76
CA ILE A 11 23.42 12.75 14.74
C ILE A 11 24.52 11.72 14.42
N ARG A 12 25.79 12.13 14.34
CA ARG A 12 26.94 11.22 14.14
C ARG A 12 27.08 10.21 15.27
N SER A 13 26.84 10.61 16.52
CA SER A 13 26.91 9.73 17.69
C SER A 13 25.75 8.74 17.78
N VAL A 14 24.56 9.09 17.31
CA VAL A 14 23.35 8.26 17.42
C VAL A 14 23.14 7.35 16.20
N TYR A 15 23.32 7.90 14.99
CA TYR A 15 23.07 7.19 13.72
C TYR A 15 24.34 6.76 12.99
N GLY A 16 25.51 7.13 13.50
CA GLY A 16 26.81 6.70 13.00
C GLY A 16 27.44 7.63 11.97
N VAL A 17 28.74 7.40 11.74
CA VAL A 17 29.57 8.22 10.86
C VAL A 17 29.17 8.10 9.38
N SER A 18 28.57 6.98 8.97
CA SER A 18 28.08 6.78 7.61
C SER A 18 26.99 7.81 7.26
N VAL A 19 25.98 7.97 8.11
CA VAL A 19 24.90 8.94 7.89
C VAL A 19 25.45 10.36 7.84
N ALA A 20 26.21 10.76 8.87
CA ALA A 20 26.72 12.13 9.02
C ALA A 20 27.61 12.63 7.87
N ARG A 21 28.23 11.74 7.07
CA ARG A 21 29.03 12.09 5.89
C ARG A 21 28.20 12.50 4.67
N TYR A 22 26.94 12.08 4.59
CA TYR A 22 26.05 12.36 3.46
C TYR A 22 24.92 13.34 3.81
N LEU A 23 24.97 13.93 5.01
CA LEU A 23 24.03 14.96 5.44
C LEU A 23 24.39 16.32 4.86
N MET A 24 23.34 17.09 4.59
CA MET A 24 23.41 18.45 4.10
C MET A 24 22.45 19.33 4.87
N GLU A 25 22.90 20.52 5.23
CA GLU A 25 22.09 21.49 5.94
C GLU A 25 21.03 22.09 5.01
N ILE A 26 19.80 22.16 5.52
CA ILE A 26 18.69 22.87 4.90
C ILE A 26 18.09 23.84 5.90
N THR A 27 17.84 25.05 5.41
CA THR A 27 17.10 26.09 6.13
C THR A 27 15.92 26.50 5.25
N ALA A 28 14.74 26.58 5.85
CA ALA A 28 13.54 27.12 5.21
C ALA A 28 12.82 28.03 6.22
N SER A 29 12.45 29.22 5.79
CA SER A 29 11.70 30.17 6.61
C SER A 29 10.64 30.82 5.75
N ASP A 30 9.41 30.85 6.25
CA ASP A 30 8.35 31.70 5.70
C ASP A 30 8.15 32.87 6.64
N ASN A 31 8.21 34.08 6.07
CA ASN A 31 8.10 35.37 6.77
C ASN A 31 6.93 36.20 6.20
N GLU A 32 6.09 35.66 5.31
CA GLU A 32 4.93 36.39 4.81
C GLU A 32 3.83 36.45 5.87
N SER A 33 3.39 37.67 6.21
CA SER A 33 2.42 37.95 7.27
C SER A 33 1.03 37.32 7.07
N SER A 34 0.79 36.65 5.94
CA SER A 34 -0.43 35.93 5.56
C SER A 34 -0.30 34.41 5.62
N SER A 35 0.92 33.84 5.64
CA SER A 35 1.16 32.39 5.71
C SER A 35 2.11 32.04 6.85
N SER A 36 1.51 31.67 7.99
CA SER A 36 2.12 30.88 9.08
C SER A 36 3.63 31.06 9.29
N VAL A 37 4.03 32.12 9.98
CA VAL A 37 5.45 32.38 10.27
C VAL A 37 6.12 31.14 10.88
N PHE A 38 7.09 30.55 10.17
CA PHE A 38 7.81 29.38 10.64
C PHE A 38 9.29 29.42 10.27
N THR A 39 10.14 28.85 11.11
CA THR A 39 11.55 28.63 10.81
C THR A 39 11.89 27.15 10.95
N MET A 40 12.45 26.56 9.90
CA MET A 40 12.85 25.16 9.84
C MET A 40 14.35 25.07 9.58
N ASN A 41 15.05 24.37 10.48
CA ASN A 41 16.46 24.01 10.32
C ASN A 41 16.56 22.48 10.29
N GLY A 42 17.24 21.92 9.30
CA GLY A 42 17.30 20.47 9.10
C GLY A 42 18.61 19.97 8.50
N PHE A 43 18.77 18.65 8.53
CA PHE A 43 19.83 17.92 7.85
C PHE A 43 19.20 16.80 7.01
N ILE A 44 19.40 16.88 5.70
CA ILE A 44 18.84 15.96 4.71
C ILE A 44 19.94 15.14 4.05
N SER A 45 19.69 13.88 3.73
CA SER A 45 20.66 13.04 3.04
C SER A 45 20.72 13.34 1.54
N ASN A 46 21.93 13.40 0.97
CA ASN A 46 22.14 13.52 -0.47
C ASN A 46 21.82 12.21 -1.23
N SER A 47 21.80 12.28 -2.57
CA SER A 47 21.46 11.14 -3.45
C SER A 47 22.44 9.97 -3.40
N ASN A 48 23.62 10.15 -2.78
CA ASN A 48 24.64 9.10 -2.63
C ASN A 48 24.40 8.24 -1.37
N TYR A 49 23.53 8.69 -0.46
CA TYR A 49 23.10 7.91 0.70
C TYR A 49 22.08 6.84 0.29
N SER A 50 22.19 5.65 0.89
CA SER A 50 21.24 4.56 0.69
C SER A 50 21.00 3.79 1.98
N ALA A 51 19.74 3.69 2.39
CA ALA A 51 19.30 2.90 3.54
C ALA A 51 18.13 1.96 3.17
N LYS A 52 17.96 0.89 3.96
CA LYS A 52 16.87 -0.09 3.80
C LYS A 52 15.49 0.44 4.20
N LYS A 53 15.43 1.52 4.97
CA LYS A 53 14.22 2.17 5.49
C LYS A 53 14.45 3.68 5.52
N ILE A 54 13.38 4.45 5.30
CA ILE A 54 13.41 5.88 5.56
C ILE A 54 13.53 6.11 7.08
N THR A 55 14.43 7.01 7.46
CA THR A 55 14.57 7.45 8.85
C THR A 55 14.32 8.95 8.87
N MET A 56 13.17 9.34 9.43
CA MET A 56 12.76 10.73 9.59
C MET A 56 12.69 11.05 11.08
N VAL A 57 13.40 12.10 11.48
CA VAL A 57 13.44 12.64 12.84
C VAL A 57 12.93 14.06 12.78
N LEU A 58 11.72 14.31 13.27
CA LEU A 58 11.08 15.61 13.22
C LEU A 58 10.88 16.15 14.63
N PHE A 59 11.42 17.34 14.88
CA PHE A 59 11.16 18.13 16.07
C PHE A 59 10.27 19.31 15.73
N ILE A 60 9.22 19.53 16.53
CA ILE A 60 8.36 20.72 16.48
C ILE A 60 8.38 21.33 17.88
N ASN A 61 8.86 22.57 18.02
CA ASN A 61 9.01 23.26 19.31
C ASN A 61 9.65 22.36 20.39
N ASP A 62 10.83 21.81 20.04
CA ASP A 62 11.65 20.88 20.83
C ASP A 62 11.00 19.54 21.25
N ARG A 63 9.83 19.19 20.68
CA ARG A 63 9.20 17.87 20.86
C ARG A 63 9.40 16.97 19.65
N LEU A 64 9.73 15.70 19.89
CA LEU A 64 9.76 14.68 18.84
C LEU A 64 8.32 14.34 18.42
N VAL A 65 7.98 14.56 17.14
CA VAL A 65 6.63 14.40 16.58
C VAL A 65 6.70 13.53 15.32
N GLU A 66 5.70 12.67 15.10
CA GLU A 66 5.51 12.00 13.80
C GLU A 66 4.44 12.74 12.99
N CYS A 67 4.83 13.27 11.81
CA CYS A 67 3.92 13.90 10.87
C CYS A 67 3.86 13.09 9.57
N THR A 68 2.74 12.42 9.33
CA THR A 68 2.55 11.51 8.18
C THR A 68 2.47 12.25 6.85
N ALA A 69 1.88 13.45 6.83
CA ALA A 69 1.78 14.30 5.63
C ALA A 69 3.17 14.74 5.15
N LEU A 70 3.98 15.34 6.02
CA LEU A 70 5.33 15.79 5.70
C LEU A 70 6.22 14.62 5.26
N LYS A 71 6.10 13.46 5.91
CA LYS A 71 6.81 12.23 5.53
C LYS A 71 6.46 11.76 4.11
N ARG A 72 5.17 11.74 3.74
CA ARG A 72 4.70 11.38 2.39
C ARG A 72 5.21 12.36 1.33
N ALA A 73 5.10 13.67 1.57
CA ALA A 73 5.59 14.71 0.66
C ALA A 73 7.09 14.56 0.36
N LEU A 74 7.89 14.29 1.38
CA LEU A 74 9.33 14.06 1.23
C LEU A 74 9.65 12.73 0.55
N GLU A 75 8.89 11.65 0.82
CA GLU A 75 9.02 10.39 0.09
C GLU A 75 8.77 10.57 -1.41
N VAL A 76 7.85 11.45 -1.82
CA VAL A 76 7.60 11.79 -3.24
C VAL A 76 8.77 12.54 -3.87
N VAL A 77 9.28 13.61 -3.23
CA VAL A 77 10.46 14.35 -3.74
C VAL A 77 11.67 13.43 -3.88
N TYR A 78 11.94 12.62 -2.84
CA TYR A 78 13.05 11.68 -2.87
C TYR A 78 12.86 10.57 -3.91
N ALA A 79 11.64 10.11 -4.17
CA ALA A 79 11.37 9.12 -5.23
C ALA A 79 11.56 9.70 -6.64
N ALA A 80 11.40 11.01 -6.83
CA ALA A 80 11.71 11.68 -8.10
C ALA A 80 13.21 11.89 -8.32
N THR A 81 13.99 12.14 -7.25
CA THR A 81 15.41 12.49 -7.34
C THR A 81 16.41 11.34 -7.09
N LEU A 82 16.00 10.24 -6.43
CA LEU A 82 16.90 9.11 -6.09
C LEU A 82 16.56 7.84 -6.89
N PRO A 83 17.57 6.99 -7.19
CA PRO A 83 17.34 5.69 -7.82
C PRO A 83 16.47 4.78 -6.92
N LYS A 84 15.65 3.94 -7.58
CA LYS A 84 14.49 3.20 -7.03
C LYS A 84 14.71 2.33 -5.77
N ALA A 85 15.93 2.18 -5.27
CA ALA A 85 16.28 1.38 -4.09
C ALA A 85 16.76 2.19 -2.86
N SER A 86 17.07 3.48 -3.00
CA SER A 86 17.61 4.30 -1.90
C SER A 86 16.49 4.94 -1.06
N LYS A 87 16.59 4.85 0.27
CA LYS A 87 15.75 5.60 1.21
C LYS A 87 16.56 6.67 1.94
N PRO A 88 16.03 7.88 2.11
CA PRO A 88 16.75 9.00 2.71
C PRO A 88 16.83 8.92 4.24
N PHE A 89 17.78 9.64 4.80
CA PHE A 89 17.77 10.08 6.19
C PHE A 89 17.40 11.56 6.23
N ILE A 90 16.48 11.91 7.13
CA ILE A 90 15.90 13.25 7.24
C ILE A 90 15.85 13.63 8.71
N TYR A 91 16.50 14.73 9.07
CA TYR A 91 16.34 15.40 10.37
C TYR A 91 15.79 16.81 10.13
N MET A 92 14.75 17.21 10.85
CA MET A 92 14.22 18.58 10.82
C MET A 92 13.81 19.05 12.21
N SER A 93 14.00 20.35 12.44
CA SER A 93 13.65 21.06 13.65
C SER A 93 12.89 22.31 13.22
N ILE A 94 11.57 22.28 13.39
CA ILE A 94 10.65 23.36 13.05
C ILE A 94 10.30 24.12 14.34
N VAL A 95 10.42 25.44 14.28
CA VAL A 95 9.96 26.37 15.30
C VAL A 95 8.77 27.14 14.74
N LEU A 96 7.65 27.08 15.47
CA LEU A 96 6.34 27.61 15.11
C LEU A 96 5.73 28.34 16.32
N PRO A 97 4.95 29.43 16.13
CA PRO A 97 4.17 30.02 17.21
C PRO A 97 3.24 28.98 17.86
N PRO A 98 3.09 28.95 19.19
CA PRO A 98 2.31 27.92 19.88
C PRO A 98 0.82 27.93 19.49
N GLU A 99 0.29 29.07 19.05
CA GLU A 99 -1.07 29.24 18.55
C GLU A 99 -1.36 28.42 17.28
N HIS A 100 -0.32 28.08 16.50
CA HIS A 100 -0.45 27.35 15.24
C HIS A 100 -0.25 25.83 15.42
N VAL A 101 -0.15 25.34 16.66
CA VAL A 101 0.32 23.98 16.98
C VAL A 101 -0.56 23.34 18.07
N ASP A 102 -1.54 22.52 17.68
CA ASP A 102 -2.35 21.77 18.65
C ASP A 102 -1.72 20.42 18.99
N VAL A 103 -1.35 20.26 20.26
CA VAL A 103 -0.69 19.06 20.82
C VAL A 103 -1.68 18.17 21.60
N ASN A 104 -2.98 18.49 21.61
CA ASN A 104 -4.01 17.76 22.34
C ASN A 104 -4.75 16.70 21.49
N VAL A 105 -4.18 16.32 20.34
CA VAL A 105 -4.81 15.42 19.35
C VAL A 105 -4.75 13.94 19.75
N HIS A 106 -3.67 13.50 20.40
CA HIS A 106 -3.47 12.09 20.75
C HIS A 106 -3.00 11.94 22.22
N PRO A 107 -3.53 10.97 23.00
CA PRO A 107 -3.21 10.84 24.43
C PRO A 107 -1.72 10.62 24.75
N THR A 108 -0.95 10.10 23.79
CA THR A 108 0.52 9.94 23.93
C THR A 108 1.35 11.11 23.39
N LYS A 109 0.71 12.18 22.87
CA LYS A 109 1.34 13.41 22.33
C LYS A 109 2.40 13.15 21.23
N ARG A 110 2.26 12.05 20.49
CA ARG A 110 3.15 11.65 19.38
C ARG A 110 2.83 12.35 18.06
N GLU A 111 1.59 12.77 17.91
CA GLU A 111 1.04 13.45 16.75
C GLU A 111 0.57 14.84 17.20
N VAL A 112 0.67 15.81 16.29
CA VAL A 112 0.40 17.22 16.52
C VAL A 112 -0.28 17.75 15.27
N SER A 113 -1.39 18.48 15.44
CA SER A 113 -2.06 19.15 14.33
C SER A 113 -1.45 20.54 14.12
N LEU A 114 -1.21 20.89 12.86
CA LEU A 114 -0.64 22.18 12.48
C LEU A 114 -1.72 23.03 11.79
N LEU A 115 -1.90 24.26 12.28
CA LEU A 115 -2.66 25.27 11.54
C LEU A 115 -1.95 25.51 10.20
N ASN A 116 -2.67 25.41 9.09
CA ASN A 116 -2.14 25.49 7.72
C ASN A 116 -1.06 24.42 7.39
N GLN A 117 -1.22 23.19 7.88
CA GLN A 117 -0.33 22.06 7.63
C GLN A 117 0.12 21.92 6.17
N GLU A 118 -0.78 22.09 5.19
CA GLU A 118 -0.49 21.94 3.77
C GLU A 118 0.50 22.99 3.25
N SER A 119 0.34 24.26 3.65
CA SER A 119 1.24 25.36 3.26
C SER A 119 2.66 25.11 3.80
N ILE A 120 2.78 24.72 5.07
CA ILE A 120 4.08 24.39 5.70
C ILE A 120 4.74 23.19 5.00
N VAL A 121 3.97 22.14 4.70
CA VAL A 121 4.47 20.96 3.98
C VAL A 121 4.94 21.32 2.57
N ASN A 122 4.17 22.11 1.81
CA ASN A 122 4.53 22.54 0.46
C ASN A 122 5.79 23.43 0.42
N ASN A 123 5.92 24.35 1.37
CA ASN A 123 7.11 25.21 1.48
C ASN A 123 8.37 24.39 1.81
N ILE A 124 8.27 23.43 2.74
CA ILE A 124 9.37 22.50 3.05
C ILE A 124 9.68 21.60 1.85
N GLN A 125 8.66 21.10 1.14
CA GLN A 125 8.81 20.25 -0.04
C GLN A 125 9.61 20.98 -1.14
N THR A 126 9.21 22.21 -1.46
CA THR A 126 9.87 23.06 -2.48
C THR A 126 11.32 23.39 -2.07
N ALA A 127 11.57 23.68 -0.79
CA ALA A 127 12.92 23.94 -0.30
C ALA A 127 13.84 22.71 -0.42
N VAL A 128 13.36 21.52 -0.05
CA VAL A 128 14.11 20.26 -0.20
C VAL A 128 14.36 19.95 -1.67
N GLU A 129 13.34 20.13 -2.51
CA GLU A 129 13.45 19.87 -3.95
C GLU A 129 14.47 20.79 -4.62
N SER A 130 14.44 22.10 -4.33
CA SER A 130 15.46 23.04 -4.82
C SER A 130 16.86 22.61 -4.41
N LYS A 131 17.07 22.27 -3.13
CA LYS A 131 18.38 21.83 -2.63
C LYS A 131 18.89 20.54 -3.27
N LEU A 132 18.00 19.62 -3.63
CA LEU A 132 18.39 18.38 -4.33
C LEU A 132 18.72 18.65 -5.81
N ARG A 133 17.99 19.55 -6.49
CA ARG A 133 18.27 19.96 -7.88
C ARG A 133 19.61 20.70 -8.02
N ASP A 134 19.94 21.59 -7.08
CA ASP A 134 21.20 22.33 -7.05
C ASP A 134 22.42 21.38 -7.08
N LEU A 135 22.30 20.22 -6.41
CA LEU A 135 23.39 19.25 -6.25
C LEU A 135 23.60 18.35 -7.46
N ASP A 136 22.52 17.88 -8.09
CA ASP A 136 22.62 17.06 -9.29
C ASP A 136 23.15 17.88 -10.48
N THR A 137 22.86 19.19 -10.51
CA THR A 137 23.45 20.12 -11.48
C THR A 137 24.99 20.23 -11.32
N GLY A 138 25.52 19.97 -10.12
CA GLY A 138 26.96 19.89 -9.85
C GLY A 138 27.66 18.61 -10.33
N LYS A 139 26.94 17.62 -10.87
CA LYS A 139 27.48 16.30 -11.28
C LYS A 139 27.89 16.22 -12.76
N ILE A 140 28.32 17.30 -13.38
CA ILE A 140 28.95 17.25 -14.71
C ILE A 140 30.48 17.30 -14.54
N PHE A 141 31.16 16.27 -15.06
CA PHE A 141 32.62 16.10 -15.09
C PHE A 141 33.35 15.75 -13.77
N HIS A 142 33.26 14.48 -13.37
CA HIS A 142 34.47 13.79 -12.87
C HIS A 142 34.76 12.56 -13.73
N THR A 143 35.41 12.80 -14.88
CA THR A 143 35.93 11.75 -15.76
C THR A 143 37.02 10.97 -15.02
N GLN A 144 36.69 9.79 -14.50
CA GLN A 144 37.71 8.88 -14.00
C GLN A 144 38.51 8.32 -15.17
N ILE A 145 39.77 8.78 -15.29
CA ILE A 145 40.75 8.22 -16.20
C ILE A 145 41.08 6.81 -15.72
N ALA A 146 40.58 5.80 -16.41
CA ALA A 146 40.93 4.41 -16.15
C ALA A 146 42.37 4.14 -16.63
N HIS A 147 43.29 3.91 -15.69
CA HIS A 147 44.61 3.38 -16.01
C HIS A 147 44.52 1.89 -16.38
N PRO A 148 45.27 1.41 -17.39
CA PRO A 148 45.26 0.00 -17.76
C PRO A 148 46.11 -0.84 -16.79
N PRO A 149 45.65 -2.02 -16.36
CA PRO A 149 46.48 -2.96 -15.63
C PRO A 149 47.45 -3.68 -16.60
N ILE A 150 48.73 -3.67 -16.26
CA ILE A 150 49.80 -4.40 -16.96
C ILE A 150 49.77 -5.89 -16.53
N SER A 151 50.22 -6.75 -17.44
CA SER A 151 50.25 -8.22 -17.42
C SER A 151 51.00 -8.90 -16.26
N CYS A 152 50.57 -10.11 -15.87
CA CYS A 152 51.34 -11.37 -15.69
C CYS A 152 50.48 -12.40 -14.90
N SER A 153 49.89 -13.46 -15.49
CA SER A 153 50.48 -14.73 -15.99
C SER A 153 50.67 -15.84 -14.92
N LEU A 154 49.89 -16.95 -14.98
CA LEU A 154 50.34 -18.29 -15.43
C LEU A 154 49.39 -19.45 -14.99
N GLY A 155 49.08 -20.40 -15.89
CA GLY A 155 48.51 -21.73 -15.61
C GLY A 155 46.97 -21.79 -15.46
N THR A 156 46.22 -22.73 -16.06
CA THR A 156 46.58 -24.01 -16.73
C THR A 156 45.66 -24.31 -17.92
N ILE A 157 46.18 -25.10 -18.87
CA ILE A 157 45.66 -25.38 -20.23
C ILE A 157 44.53 -26.43 -20.25
N LYS A 158 43.54 -26.25 -21.16
CA LYS A 158 43.09 -27.32 -22.10
C LYS A 158 42.40 -26.77 -23.35
N GLU A 159 42.60 -27.49 -24.46
CA GLU A 159 42.27 -27.12 -25.85
C GLU A 159 40.78 -27.32 -26.20
N GLY A 160 40.22 -26.76 -27.28
CA GLY A 160 40.81 -25.86 -28.29
C GLY A 160 39.91 -25.65 -29.53
N GLN A 161 40.58 -25.47 -30.68
CA GLN A 161 40.07 -25.19 -32.05
C GLN A 161 39.68 -23.73 -32.39
N VAL A 162 39.99 -23.38 -33.65
CA VAL A 162 40.31 -22.04 -34.18
C VAL A 162 39.61 -21.82 -35.54
N GLU A 163 39.47 -20.54 -35.92
CA GLU A 163 39.09 -19.93 -37.21
C GLU A 163 37.57 -19.74 -37.53
N SER A 164 37.11 -18.68 -38.22
CA SER A 164 37.81 -17.47 -38.75
C SER A 164 36.91 -16.20 -38.87
N SER A 165 37.54 -15.11 -39.34
CA SER A 165 37.05 -13.90 -40.06
C SER A 165 35.76 -14.01 -40.92
N GLN A 166 34.99 -12.97 -41.27
CA GLN A 166 35.09 -11.48 -41.19
C GLN A 166 33.64 -10.86 -41.31
N PRO A 167 33.40 -9.53 -41.39
CA PRO A 167 32.18 -8.90 -40.85
C PRO A 167 30.96 -8.83 -41.80
N GLY A 168 29.77 -8.74 -41.19
CA GLY A 168 28.52 -8.40 -41.88
C GLY A 168 27.43 -7.96 -40.91
N SER A 169 26.84 -6.78 -41.13
CA SER A 169 25.78 -6.20 -40.31
C SER A 169 24.56 -7.12 -40.20
N LYS A 170 24.17 -7.51 -38.97
CA LYS A 170 22.93 -8.26 -38.74
C LYS A 170 22.09 -7.61 -37.65
N ILE A 171 20.89 -7.23 -38.07
CA ILE A 171 19.77 -6.74 -37.25
C ILE A 171 19.58 -7.64 -36.03
N GLN A 172 19.51 -7.04 -34.85
CA GLN A 172 19.39 -7.74 -33.59
C GLN A 172 17.99 -8.38 -33.46
N LYS A 173 17.87 -9.67 -33.78
CA LYS A 173 16.65 -10.43 -33.53
C LYS A 173 16.37 -10.45 -32.04
N VAL A 174 15.24 -9.88 -31.65
CA VAL A 174 14.74 -9.89 -30.27
C VAL A 174 14.47 -11.35 -29.85
N PRO A 175 14.97 -11.82 -28.70
CA PRO A 175 14.68 -13.16 -28.20
C PRO A 175 13.17 -13.39 -28.00
N VAL A 176 12.69 -14.61 -28.26
CA VAL A 176 11.25 -14.96 -28.23
C VAL A 176 10.57 -14.57 -26.90
N HIS A 177 11.28 -14.70 -25.77
CA HIS A 177 10.77 -14.31 -24.45
C HIS A 177 10.53 -12.80 -24.26
N LYS A 178 10.95 -11.95 -25.20
CA LYS A 178 10.66 -10.50 -25.25
C LYS A 178 9.56 -10.12 -26.25
N MET A 179 8.94 -11.09 -26.94
CA MET A 179 7.79 -10.83 -27.82
C MET A 179 6.44 -10.84 -27.09
N VAL A 180 6.41 -11.33 -25.84
CA VAL A 180 5.23 -11.30 -24.98
C VAL A 180 5.21 -9.97 -24.23
N ARG A 181 4.08 -9.25 -24.28
CA ARG A 181 3.93 -7.89 -23.72
C ARG A 181 3.89 -7.82 -22.20
N THR A 182 3.79 -8.96 -21.51
CA THR A 182 3.73 -9.06 -20.05
C THR A 182 5.03 -9.68 -19.52
N ASP A 183 5.84 -8.86 -18.86
CA ASP A 183 7.01 -9.34 -18.10
C ASP A 183 6.51 -10.01 -16.81
N SER A 184 6.97 -11.24 -16.53
CA SER A 184 6.62 -11.95 -15.29
C SER A 184 7.25 -11.33 -14.03
N LEU A 185 8.09 -10.31 -14.20
CA LEU A 185 8.64 -9.48 -13.14
C LEU A 185 7.88 -8.16 -12.92
N ASP A 186 6.93 -7.80 -13.80
CA ASP A 186 6.09 -6.60 -13.61
C ASP A 186 4.88 -6.92 -12.70
N PRO A 187 4.72 -6.25 -11.55
CA PRO A 187 3.57 -6.47 -10.67
C PRO A 187 2.27 -5.83 -11.19
N ALA A 188 2.31 -5.00 -12.24
CA ALA A 188 1.12 -4.37 -12.82
C ALA A 188 0.17 -5.43 -13.41
N GLY A 189 -1.00 -5.60 -12.77
CA GLY A 189 -2.04 -6.55 -13.19
C GLY A 189 -2.20 -7.80 -12.30
N ARG A 190 -1.37 -7.96 -11.25
CA ARG A 190 -1.52 -9.09 -10.30
C ARG A 190 -2.43 -8.75 -9.12
N LEU A 191 -3.51 -9.52 -8.97
CA LEU A 191 -4.48 -9.44 -7.86
C LEU A 191 -3.81 -9.43 -6.46
N HIS A 192 -2.65 -10.07 -6.30
CA HIS A 192 -1.84 -10.06 -5.07
C HIS A 192 -1.45 -8.65 -4.57
N ALA A 193 -1.49 -7.61 -5.41
CA ALA A 193 -1.14 -6.24 -5.01
C ALA A 193 -2.15 -5.67 -3.99
N TYR A 194 -3.39 -6.17 -4.02
CA TYR A 194 -4.46 -5.85 -3.08
C TYR A 194 -4.46 -6.78 -1.85
N ILE A 195 -3.74 -7.91 -1.90
CA ILE A 195 -3.66 -8.91 -0.82
C ILE A 195 -2.31 -8.78 -0.11
N GLN A 196 -2.19 -7.78 0.78
CA GLN A 196 -0.98 -7.57 1.58
C GLN A 196 -0.78 -8.65 2.65
N ASN A 197 -0.15 -9.78 2.29
CA ASN A 197 0.41 -10.73 3.25
C ASN A 197 1.93 -10.63 3.28
N LYS A 198 2.46 -10.10 4.40
CA LYS A 198 3.89 -9.95 4.65
C LYS A 198 4.51 -11.32 5.01
N PRO A 199 5.62 -11.73 4.38
CA PRO A 199 6.16 -13.07 4.60
C PRO A 199 6.76 -13.22 6.01
N LEU A 200 6.52 -14.38 6.62
CA LEU A 200 7.20 -14.83 7.84
C LEU A 200 7.84 -16.19 7.56
N SER A 201 9.12 -16.30 7.89
CA SER A 201 9.91 -17.51 7.75
C SER A 201 9.75 -18.45 8.95
N GLN A 202 9.84 -19.75 8.66
CA GLN A 202 10.06 -20.89 9.59
C GLN A 202 8.87 -21.28 10.49
N HIS A 203 8.39 -22.51 10.24
CA HIS A 203 7.40 -23.23 11.04
C HIS A 203 7.96 -23.67 12.40
N GLU A 204 7.06 -23.77 13.39
CA GLU A 204 6.99 -24.77 14.51
C GLU A 204 6.31 -24.22 15.78
N ARG A 205 6.04 -22.91 15.89
CA ARG A 205 5.30 -22.31 17.04
C ARG A 205 3.90 -21.78 16.71
N ILE A 206 3.22 -22.39 15.73
CA ILE A 206 2.00 -21.83 15.15
C ILE A 206 0.80 -21.86 16.11
N SER A 207 0.58 -22.95 16.85
CA SER A 207 -0.54 -23.08 17.80
C SER A 207 -0.59 -21.93 18.81
N GLY A 208 0.48 -21.68 19.57
CA GLY A 208 0.50 -20.62 20.57
C GLY A 208 0.51 -19.20 19.98
N LEU A 209 1.13 -18.98 18.82
CA LEU A 209 1.19 -17.65 18.20
C LEU A 209 -0.14 -17.19 17.62
N THR A 210 -1.04 -18.09 17.22
CA THR A 210 -2.40 -17.72 16.79
C THR A 210 -3.22 -17.23 17.98
N SER A 211 -3.22 -17.95 19.11
CA SER A 211 -3.88 -17.51 20.36
C SER A 211 -3.31 -16.18 20.88
N VAL A 212 -1.98 -16.00 20.85
CA VAL A 212 -1.34 -14.73 21.21
C VAL A 212 -1.71 -13.60 20.23
N ARG A 213 -1.86 -13.88 18.93
CA ARG A 213 -2.34 -12.87 17.95
C ARG A 213 -3.80 -12.49 18.18
N CYS A 214 -4.68 -13.43 18.55
CA CYS A 214 -6.05 -13.12 18.94
C CYS A 214 -6.09 -12.25 20.21
N ALA A 215 -5.34 -12.62 21.26
CA ALA A 215 -5.23 -11.82 22.48
C ALA A 215 -4.62 -10.42 22.26
N VAL A 216 -3.69 -10.27 21.30
CA VAL A 216 -3.11 -8.98 20.92
C VAL A 216 -4.06 -8.16 20.03
N ARG A 217 -4.94 -8.79 19.24
CA ARG A 217 -6.03 -8.11 18.51
C ARG A 217 -7.09 -7.57 19.47
N GLN A 218 -7.57 -8.38 20.42
CA GLN A 218 -8.52 -7.95 21.47
C GLN A 218 -7.98 -6.76 22.31
N ARG A 219 -6.65 -6.61 22.45
CA ARG A 219 -6.03 -5.46 23.13
C ARG A 219 -5.94 -4.17 22.30
N ARG A 220 -6.32 -4.18 21.01
CA ARG A 220 -6.22 -3.00 20.13
C ARG A 220 -7.55 -2.35 19.76
N ASN A 221 -8.67 -3.06 19.87
CA ASN A 221 -10.02 -2.49 19.83
C ASN A 221 -10.93 -3.36 20.72
N PRO A 222 -11.45 -2.83 21.85
CA PRO A 222 -12.22 -3.62 22.82
C PRO A 222 -13.74 -3.61 22.56
N ARG A 223 -14.22 -3.12 21.40
CA ARG A 223 -15.64 -3.19 21.03
C ARG A 223 -15.91 -4.43 20.19
N GLU A 224 -16.44 -5.44 20.89
CA GLU A 224 -17.53 -6.35 20.51
C GLU A 224 -17.62 -6.77 19.03
N THR A 225 -17.43 -8.08 18.78
CA THR A 225 -17.83 -8.90 17.60
C THR A 225 -16.94 -10.14 17.46
N ALA A 226 -15.71 -10.09 17.98
CA ALA A 226 -14.74 -11.19 17.92
C ALA A 226 -15.13 -12.47 18.68
N ASP A 227 -16.18 -12.42 19.50
CA ASP A 227 -16.56 -13.48 20.44
C ASP A 227 -17.79 -14.32 19.98
N LEU A 228 -18.30 -14.09 18.77
CA LEU A 228 -19.36 -14.93 18.18
C LEU A 228 -18.79 -16.28 17.73
N THR A 229 -19.12 -17.36 18.46
CA THR A 229 -18.63 -18.72 18.19
C THR A 229 -19.01 -19.21 16.79
N SER A 230 -20.20 -18.87 16.30
CA SER A 230 -20.69 -19.22 14.96
C SER A 230 -19.78 -18.71 13.83
N ILE A 231 -19.19 -17.52 13.97
CA ILE A 231 -18.26 -16.96 12.99
C ILE A 231 -16.89 -17.63 13.11
N GLN A 232 -16.47 -17.97 14.33
CA GLN A 232 -15.23 -18.72 14.55
C GLN A 232 -15.33 -20.15 13.97
N GLU A 233 -16.48 -20.80 14.10
CA GLU A 233 -16.80 -22.10 13.48
C GLU A 233 -16.70 -22.01 11.95
N LEU A 234 -17.43 -21.09 11.31
CA LEU A 234 -17.36 -20.87 9.85
C LEU A 234 -15.95 -20.54 9.34
N LEU A 235 -15.17 -19.73 10.08
CA LEU A 235 -13.78 -19.45 9.75
C LEU A 235 -12.88 -20.69 9.90
N SER A 236 -13.15 -21.55 10.87
CA SER A 236 -12.43 -22.82 11.06
C SER A 236 -12.78 -23.84 9.97
N ASP A 237 -14.03 -23.86 9.49
CA ASP A 237 -14.45 -24.68 8.36
C ASP A 237 -13.75 -24.24 7.07
N ILE A 238 -13.63 -22.93 6.82
CA ILE A 238 -12.88 -22.39 5.67
C ILE A 238 -11.39 -22.71 5.77
N ASP A 239 -10.77 -22.48 6.94
CA ASP A 239 -9.35 -22.74 7.15
C ASP A 239 -9.01 -24.26 7.12
N SER A 240 -9.99 -25.15 7.39
CA SER A 240 -9.82 -26.61 7.28
C SER A 240 -10.02 -27.17 5.87
N ASN A 241 -10.93 -26.59 5.08
CA ASN A 241 -11.22 -27.02 3.69
C ASN A 241 -10.27 -26.40 2.64
N PHE A 242 -9.24 -25.67 3.08
CA PHE A 242 -8.29 -24.97 2.23
C PHE A 242 -7.30 -25.90 1.51
N HIS A 243 -7.29 -25.87 0.17
CA HIS A 243 -6.33 -26.61 -0.66
C HIS A 243 -5.09 -25.77 -0.99
N SER A 244 -3.96 -26.06 -0.34
CA SER A 244 -2.67 -25.35 -0.50
C SER A 244 -2.24 -25.15 -1.95
N GLY A 245 -2.27 -26.20 -2.77
CA GLY A 245 -1.87 -26.12 -4.19
C GLY A 245 -2.71 -25.15 -5.04
N LEU A 246 -4.02 -25.05 -4.81
CA LEU A 246 -4.89 -24.11 -5.53
C LEU A 246 -4.62 -22.67 -5.09
N MET A 247 -4.38 -22.45 -3.79
CA MET A 247 -3.97 -21.13 -3.31
C MET A 247 -2.63 -20.69 -3.87
N ASP A 248 -1.63 -21.58 -3.94
CA ASP A 248 -0.33 -21.23 -4.52
C ASP A 248 -0.46 -20.91 -6.01
N ILE A 249 -1.34 -21.60 -6.75
CA ILE A 249 -1.72 -21.21 -8.12
C ILE A 249 -2.32 -19.80 -8.15
N VAL A 250 -3.38 -19.51 -7.38
CA VAL A 250 -4.07 -18.19 -7.38
C VAL A 250 -3.17 -17.05 -6.91
N LYS A 251 -2.26 -17.33 -5.96
CA LYS A 251 -1.32 -16.35 -5.38
C LYS A 251 -0.17 -15.99 -6.32
N HIS A 252 0.24 -16.92 -7.18
CA HIS A 252 1.40 -16.77 -8.06
C HIS A 252 1.05 -16.82 -9.56
N CYS A 253 -0.23 -16.92 -9.92
CA CYS A 253 -0.66 -16.86 -11.32
C CYS A 253 -0.36 -15.50 -11.94
N THR A 254 -0.04 -15.53 -13.23
CA THR A 254 -0.04 -14.37 -14.11
C THR A 254 -1.31 -14.41 -14.95
N TYR A 255 -2.13 -13.37 -14.85
CA TYR A 255 -3.34 -13.23 -15.66
C TYR A 255 -2.97 -13.04 -17.13
N VAL A 256 -3.62 -13.79 -18.02
CA VAL A 256 -3.37 -13.75 -19.47
C VAL A 256 -4.45 -12.95 -20.19
N GLY A 257 -5.72 -13.19 -19.84
CA GLY A 257 -6.88 -12.52 -20.44
C GLY A 257 -8.19 -13.23 -20.07
N MET A 258 -9.33 -12.57 -20.32
CA MET A 258 -10.63 -13.25 -20.34
C MET A 258 -10.70 -14.15 -21.58
N ALA A 259 -11.29 -15.34 -21.42
CA ALA A 259 -11.72 -16.19 -22.53
C ALA A 259 -13.15 -15.82 -22.94
N ASP A 260 -14.04 -15.72 -21.95
CA ASP A 260 -15.45 -15.32 -22.04
C ASP A 260 -15.78 -14.45 -20.82
N ASP A 261 -17.03 -13.98 -20.69
CA ASP A 261 -17.49 -13.19 -19.52
C ASP A 261 -17.37 -13.96 -18.18
N VAL A 262 -17.41 -15.30 -18.23
CA VAL A 262 -17.38 -16.18 -17.04
C VAL A 262 -15.98 -16.73 -16.75
N PHE A 263 -15.13 -16.91 -17.77
CA PHE A 263 -13.86 -17.65 -17.65
C PHE A 263 -12.64 -16.79 -18.02
N ALA A 264 -11.60 -16.88 -17.21
CA ALA A 264 -10.30 -16.25 -17.45
C ALA A 264 -9.19 -17.28 -17.63
N LEU A 265 -8.18 -16.93 -18.42
CA LEU A 265 -6.94 -17.69 -18.57
C LEU A 265 -5.88 -17.19 -17.59
N LEU A 266 -5.39 -18.10 -16.75
CA LEU A 266 -4.35 -17.87 -15.76
C LEU A 266 -3.13 -18.76 -16.07
N GLN A 267 -1.95 -18.17 -16.23
CA GLN A 267 -0.71 -18.94 -16.34
C GLN A 267 -0.07 -19.10 -14.95
N TYR A 268 0.32 -20.32 -14.59
CA TYR A 268 1.19 -20.58 -13.45
C TYR A 268 2.26 -21.60 -13.82
N ASN A 269 3.53 -21.23 -13.63
CA ASN A 269 4.70 -21.96 -14.12
C ASN A 269 4.58 -22.27 -15.63
N THR A 270 4.58 -23.55 -15.99
CA THR A 270 4.44 -24.08 -17.35
C THR A 270 3.00 -24.44 -17.73
N HIS A 271 2.04 -24.23 -16.83
CA HIS A 271 0.64 -24.63 -17.03
C HIS A 271 -0.26 -23.42 -17.26
N LEU A 272 -1.23 -23.60 -18.15
CA LEU A 272 -2.31 -22.65 -18.41
C LEU A 272 -3.60 -23.22 -17.83
N TYR A 273 -4.28 -22.44 -17.02
CA TYR A 273 -5.50 -22.80 -16.32
C TYR A 273 -6.66 -21.96 -16.85
N LEU A 274 -7.81 -22.61 -17.07
CA LEU A 274 -9.09 -21.93 -17.26
C LEU A 274 -9.76 -21.79 -15.89
N ALA A 275 -10.01 -20.56 -15.46
CA ALA A 275 -10.52 -20.22 -14.15
C ALA A 275 -11.91 -19.59 -14.27
N ASN A 276 -12.91 -20.15 -13.59
CA ASN A 276 -14.24 -19.56 -13.51
C ASN A 276 -14.19 -18.35 -12.55
N VAL A 277 -14.26 -17.15 -13.11
CA VAL A 277 -14.11 -15.88 -12.37
C VAL A 277 -15.31 -15.64 -11.47
N VAL A 278 -16.51 -16.02 -11.89
CA VAL A 278 -17.76 -15.85 -11.11
C VAL A 278 -17.71 -16.68 -9.82
N ASN A 279 -17.31 -17.94 -9.90
CA ASN A 279 -17.20 -18.81 -8.73
C ASN A 279 -16.04 -18.40 -7.81
N LEU A 280 -14.88 -18.03 -8.39
CA LEU A 280 -13.73 -17.57 -7.61
C LEU A 280 -13.99 -16.23 -6.92
N SER A 281 -14.70 -15.30 -7.56
CA SER A 281 -15.07 -14.02 -6.96
C SER A 281 -16.13 -14.20 -5.87
N LYS A 282 -17.14 -15.06 -6.09
CA LYS A 282 -18.13 -15.43 -5.07
C LYS A 282 -17.47 -15.99 -3.80
N GLU A 283 -16.57 -16.94 -3.95
CA GLU A 283 -15.83 -17.54 -2.81
C GLU A 283 -14.92 -16.51 -2.13
N LEU A 284 -14.18 -15.70 -2.90
CA LEU A 284 -13.33 -14.63 -2.37
C LEU A 284 -14.14 -13.60 -1.57
N MET A 285 -15.31 -13.19 -2.07
CA MET A 285 -16.19 -12.26 -1.37
C MET A 285 -16.76 -12.88 -0.10
N TYR A 286 -17.23 -14.12 -0.15
CA TYR A 286 -17.73 -14.85 1.03
C TYR A 286 -16.67 -14.93 2.14
N GLN A 287 -15.45 -15.36 1.82
CA GLN A 287 -14.35 -15.40 2.79
C GLN A 287 -13.95 -14.01 3.29
N GLN A 288 -13.99 -12.98 2.44
CA GLN A 288 -13.69 -11.61 2.85
C GLN A 288 -14.77 -11.02 3.76
N VAL A 289 -16.05 -11.37 3.54
CA VAL A 289 -17.16 -10.99 4.43
C VAL A 289 -16.95 -11.58 5.82
N LEU A 290 -16.72 -12.89 5.94
CA LEU A 290 -16.51 -13.52 7.24
C LEU A 290 -15.25 -13.03 7.96
N ARG A 291 -14.15 -12.77 7.24
CA ARG A 291 -12.90 -12.25 7.83
C ARG A 291 -12.95 -10.74 8.18
N ARG A 292 -13.98 -10.00 7.73
CA ARG A 292 -14.18 -8.57 8.00
C ARG A 292 -15.55 -8.26 8.64
N PHE A 293 -16.19 -9.24 9.25
CA PHE A 293 -17.48 -9.08 9.91
C PHE A 293 -17.50 -7.86 10.87
N ALA A 294 -18.55 -7.05 10.80
CA ALA A 294 -18.70 -5.77 11.50
C ALA A 294 -17.61 -4.70 11.23
N HIS A 295 -16.73 -4.92 10.25
CA HIS A 295 -15.59 -4.06 9.92
C HIS A 295 -15.52 -3.81 8.40
N PHE A 296 -16.67 -3.50 7.81
CA PHE A 296 -16.78 -3.11 6.42
C PHE A 296 -16.56 -1.60 6.24
N ASN A 297 -16.20 -1.20 5.02
CA ASN A 297 -16.26 0.19 4.61
C ASN A 297 -17.60 0.36 3.87
N ALA A 298 -18.43 1.30 4.29
CA ALA A 298 -19.64 1.64 3.56
C ALA A 298 -19.28 2.13 2.14
N ILE A 299 -20.02 1.64 1.14
CA ILE A 299 -19.98 2.14 -0.24
C ILE A 299 -21.27 2.94 -0.42
N GLN A 300 -21.13 4.26 -0.58
CA GLN A 300 -22.28 5.13 -0.79
C GLN A 300 -22.76 5.02 -2.24
N LEU A 301 -24.05 4.73 -2.43
CA LEU A 301 -24.70 4.80 -3.74
C LEU A 301 -24.81 6.26 -4.20
N SER A 302 -24.79 6.51 -5.51
CA SER A 302 -24.96 7.87 -6.05
C SER A 302 -26.36 8.42 -5.77
N ASP A 303 -27.35 7.53 -5.89
CA ASP A 303 -28.77 7.80 -5.77
C ASP A 303 -29.36 6.76 -4.79
N PRO A 304 -30.29 7.14 -3.91
CA PRO A 304 -30.98 6.21 -3.01
C PRO A 304 -31.80 5.20 -3.83
N ALA A 305 -31.85 3.94 -3.39
CA ALA A 305 -32.42 2.84 -4.17
C ALA A 305 -33.61 2.20 -3.43
N PRO A 306 -34.86 2.54 -3.76
CA PRO A 306 -36.03 2.09 -3.01
C PRO A 306 -36.15 0.55 -2.97
N LEU A 307 -36.11 -0.03 -1.77
CA LEU A 307 -36.14 -1.47 -1.55
C LEU A 307 -37.35 -2.16 -2.20
N GLN A 308 -38.52 -1.51 -2.14
CA GLN A 308 -39.75 -2.03 -2.75
C GLN A 308 -39.61 -2.17 -4.28
N GLU A 309 -39.01 -1.19 -4.95
CA GLU A 309 -38.74 -1.24 -6.39
C GLU A 309 -37.70 -2.31 -6.74
N LEU A 310 -36.63 -2.42 -5.95
CA LEU A 310 -35.60 -3.46 -6.12
C LEU A 310 -36.20 -4.88 -6.01
N ILE A 311 -37.06 -5.11 -5.02
CA ILE A 311 -37.71 -6.42 -4.81
C ILE A 311 -38.72 -6.70 -5.93
N ILE A 312 -39.50 -5.71 -6.37
CA ILE A 312 -40.41 -5.87 -7.52
C ILE A 312 -39.63 -6.19 -8.81
N MET A 313 -38.46 -5.57 -9.02
CA MET A 313 -37.61 -5.91 -10.17
C MET A 313 -37.07 -7.35 -10.09
N ALA A 314 -36.60 -7.79 -8.92
CA ALA A 314 -36.13 -9.16 -8.72
C ALA A 314 -37.24 -10.20 -8.97
N LEU A 315 -38.44 -9.98 -8.43
CA LEU A 315 -39.61 -10.85 -8.65
C LEU A 315 -40.09 -10.88 -10.11
N LYS A 316 -39.77 -9.85 -10.91
CA LYS A 316 -40.06 -9.81 -12.36
C LYS A 316 -38.98 -10.50 -13.19
N GLU A 317 -37.75 -10.60 -12.69
CA GLU A 317 -36.65 -11.32 -13.35
C GLU A 317 -36.77 -12.84 -13.18
N GLU A 318 -37.27 -13.32 -12.03
CA GLU A 318 -37.53 -14.75 -11.82
C GLU A 318 -38.72 -15.28 -12.65
N ASP A 319 -39.73 -14.45 -12.94
CA ASP A 319 -41.01 -14.84 -13.55
C ASP A 319 -41.08 -14.66 -15.08
N LEU A 320 -39.94 -14.60 -15.79
CA LEU A 320 -39.87 -14.41 -17.25
C LEU A 320 -40.71 -15.42 -18.08
N ASP A 321 -41.13 -16.53 -17.49
CA ASP A 321 -41.96 -17.58 -18.13
C ASP A 321 -43.48 -17.43 -17.88
N SER A 322 -43.98 -16.45 -17.12
CA SER A 322 -45.41 -16.36 -16.76
C SER A 322 -46.07 -14.97 -16.82
N GLU A 323 -46.55 -14.58 -18.00
CA GLU A 323 -47.46 -13.43 -18.15
C GLU A 323 -48.84 -13.71 -17.51
N SER A 324 -49.05 -13.23 -16.28
CA SER A 324 -50.40 -13.14 -15.70
C SER A 324 -50.51 -11.98 -14.69
N SER A 325 -51.40 -11.03 -15.00
CA SER A 325 -51.56 -9.78 -14.23
C SER A 325 -52.07 -9.97 -12.80
N GLU A 326 -52.69 -11.11 -12.48
CA GLU A 326 -53.11 -11.43 -11.11
C GLU A 326 -51.92 -11.77 -10.18
N THR A 327 -50.72 -12.00 -10.74
CA THR A 327 -49.50 -12.18 -9.93
C THR A 327 -48.91 -10.85 -9.46
N ASP A 328 -49.17 -9.73 -10.14
CA ASP A 328 -48.56 -8.43 -9.80
C ASP A 328 -49.08 -7.89 -8.46
N ASP A 329 -50.38 -7.97 -8.19
CA ASP A 329 -51.00 -7.63 -6.88
C ASP A 329 -50.44 -8.49 -5.72
N LEU A 330 -49.95 -9.69 -6.01
CA LEU A 330 -49.30 -10.57 -5.03
C LEU A 330 -47.82 -10.22 -4.87
N LYS A 331 -47.12 -9.93 -5.97
CA LYS A 331 -45.72 -9.46 -5.97
C LYS A 331 -45.57 -8.14 -5.22
N GLU A 332 -46.50 -7.21 -5.38
CA GLU A 332 -46.51 -5.94 -4.64
C GLU A 332 -46.63 -6.19 -3.13
N LYS A 333 -47.57 -7.04 -2.68
CA LYS A 333 -47.70 -7.43 -1.26
C LYS A 333 -46.48 -8.17 -0.71
N ILE A 334 -45.85 -9.03 -1.53
CA ILE A 334 -44.60 -9.71 -1.17
C ILE A 334 -43.46 -8.69 -1.02
N ALA A 335 -43.38 -7.69 -1.91
CA ALA A 335 -42.39 -6.63 -1.84
C ALA A 335 -42.59 -5.71 -0.62
N GLU A 336 -43.85 -5.34 -0.30
CA GLU A 336 -44.19 -4.61 0.93
C GLU A 336 -43.75 -5.40 2.17
N MET A 337 -44.19 -6.66 2.30
CA MET A 337 -43.85 -7.52 3.44
C MET A 337 -42.33 -7.71 3.61
N ASN A 338 -41.60 -7.94 2.51
CA ASN A 338 -40.15 -8.08 2.56
C ASN A 338 -39.45 -6.75 2.89
N THR A 339 -39.97 -5.62 2.42
CA THR A 339 -39.47 -4.28 2.78
C THR A 339 -39.65 -4.01 4.27
N GLU A 340 -40.81 -4.34 4.85
CA GLU A 340 -41.03 -4.25 6.30
C GLU A 340 -40.07 -5.16 7.10
N LEU A 341 -39.86 -6.40 6.64
CA LEU A 341 -38.94 -7.34 7.29
C LEU A 341 -37.49 -6.84 7.26
N LEU A 342 -37.04 -6.26 6.14
CA LEU A 342 -35.70 -5.68 6.02
C LEU A 342 -35.55 -4.43 6.91
N LYS A 343 -36.55 -3.56 6.97
CA LYS A 343 -36.58 -2.42 7.92
C LYS A 343 -36.47 -2.87 9.38
N GLN A 344 -37.15 -3.96 9.76
CA GLN A 344 -37.02 -4.56 11.11
C GLN A 344 -35.62 -5.14 11.39
N LYS A 345 -34.78 -5.32 10.37
CA LYS A 345 -33.40 -5.84 10.50
C LYS A 345 -32.32 -4.79 10.15
N ALA A 346 -32.71 -3.56 9.82
CA ALA A 346 -31.80 -2.50 9.37
C ALA A 346 -30.63 -2.25 10.34
N GLU A 347 -30.90 -2.12 11.65
CA GLU A 347 -29.87 -1.88 12.67
C GLU A 347 -28.80 -2.99 12.69
N MET A 348 -29.20 -4.26 12.57
CA MET A 348 -28.29 -5.42 12.52
C MET A 348 -27.51 -5.49 11.20
N LEU A 349 -28.15 -5.14 10.09
CA LEU A 349 -27.52 -5.09 8.76
C LEU A 349 -26.50 -3.94 8.65
N GLU A 350 -26.78 -2.80 9.28
CA GLU A 350 -25.86 -1.66 9.39
C GLU A 350 -24.67 -2.00 10.29
N GLU A 351 -24.91 -2.55 11.49
CA GLU A 351 -23.85 -2.88 12.46
C GLU A 351 -22.90 -3.97 11.93
N TYR A 352 -23.43 -5.08 11.38
CA TYR A 352 -22.62 -6.23 11.03
C TYR A 352 -22.12 -6.24 9.59
N PHE A 353 -22.86 -5.65 8.64
CA PHE A 353 -22.54 -5.69 7.21
C PHE A 353 -22.36 -4.30 6.57
N CYS A 354 -22.58 -3.21 7.32
CA CYS A 354 -22.61 -1.84 6.81
C CYS A 354 -23.58 -1.63 5.64
N ILE A 355 -24.70 -2.37 5.67
CA ILE A 355 -25.84 -2.17 4.77
C ILE A 355 -26.81 -1.22 5.51
N HIS A 356 -26.72 0.06 5.19
CA HIS A 356 -27.66 1.07 5.69
C HIS A 356 -28.99 0.95 4.94
N ILE A 357 -30.10 1.04 5.69
CA ILE A 357 -31.46 1.12 5.16
C ILE A 357 -32.15 2.26 5.91
N ASP A 358 -32.65 3.27 5.20
CA ASP A 358 -33.31 4.38 5.86
C ASP A 358 -34.74 4.04 6.33
N GLN A 359 -35.35 4.95 7.11
CA GLN A 359 -36.72 4.73 7.61
C GLN A 359 -37.78 4.71 6.48
N GLN A 360 -37.49 5.35 5.35
CA GLN A 360 -38.36 5.41 4.18
C GLN A 360 -38.28 4.11 3.35
N GLY A 361 -37.16 3.37 3.44
CA GLY A 361 -36.90 2.12 2.75
C GLY A 361 -35.98 2.26 1.54
N ASN A 362 -35.03 3.20 1.60
CA ASN A 362 -33.99 3.41 0.59
C ASN A 362 -32.58 3.06 1.10
#